data_AF-A0A842TCA2-F1
#
_entry.id   AF-A0A842TCA2-F1
#
_cell.length_a   1.000
_cell.length_b   1.000
_cell.length_c   1.000
_cell.angle_alpha   90.00
_cell.angle_beta   90.00
_cell.angle_gamma   90.00
#
_symmetry.space_group_name_H-M   'P 1'
#
loop_
_entity.id
_entity.type
_entity.pdbx_description
1 polymer ?
#
loop_
_entity_poly.entity_id
_entity_poly.type
_entity_poly.pdbx_seq_one_letter_code
_entity_poly.pdbx_strand_id
1 'polypeptide(L)'
;MIKIGKSILNPSKIICLGLNYKDHIEETNREVPSEPLLFNKTLNCLIGHNDPIIYPKLLYNSRKYNRVDYEVELAVIIKKEGKKIPQEKAYEHIEGY
;
A
#
# COMPACT_ATOMS: atom_id res chain seq x y z
N MET A 1 0.62 16.28 -1.57
CA MET A 1 2.00 16.19 -1.05
C MET A 1 1.97 15.60 0.35
N ILE A 2 2.86 14.64 0.64
CA ILE A 2 3.05 14.00 1.94
C ILE A 2 4.54 14.04 2.30
N LYS A 3 4.86 14.19 3.59
CA LYS A 3 6.22 14.04 4.10
C LYS A 3 6.45 12.61 4.58
N ILE A 4 7.45 11.92 4.00
CA ILE A 4 7.93 10.62 4.44
C ILE A 4 9.41 10.76 4.78
N GLY A 5 9.75 10.69 6.08
CA GLY A 5 11.11 10.97 6.56
C GLY A 5 11.60 12.37 6.15
N LYS A 6 12.68 12.41 5.36
CA LYS A 6 13.25 13.65 4.79
C LYS A 6 12.70 14.01 3.41
N SER A 7 11.88 13.15 2.81
CA SER A 7 11.37 13.30 1.45
C SER A 7 9.96 13.88 1.44
N ILE A 8 9.68 14.71 0.44
CA ILE A 8 8.33 15.19 0.12
C ILE A 8 7.88 14.48 -1.15
N LEU A 9 6.80 13.71 -1.05
CA LEU A 9 6.23 12.96 -2.16
C LEU A 9 4.92 13.58 -2.62
N ASN A 10 4.65 13.51 -3.92
CA ASN A 10 3.38 13.90 -4.50
C ASN A 10 2.89 12.83 -5.49
N PRO A 11 2.55 11.62 -5.02
CA PRO A 11 2.16 10.52 -5.89
C PRO A 11 0.86 10.85 -6.64
N SER A 12 0.78 10.46 -7.91
CA SER A 12 -0.46 10.54 -8.71
C SER A 12 -1.35 9.31 -8.54
N LYS A 13 -0.80 8.20 -8.02
CA LYS A 13 -1.49 6.92 -7.79
C LYS A 13 -0.82 6.13 -6.67
N ILE A 14 -1.60 5.30 -5.98
CA ILE A 14 -1.13 4.30 -5.03
C ILE A 14 -1.67 2.95 -5.51
N ILE A 15 -0.78 2.06 -5.93
CA ILE A 15 -1.12 0.70 -6.37
C ILE A 15 -0.65 -0.25 -5.28
N CYS A 16 -1.56 -1.05 -4.76
CA CYS A 16 -1.32 -2.04 -3.71
C CYS A 16 -1.25 -3.44 -4.34
N LEU A 17 -0.53 -4.33 -3.69
CA LEU A 17 -0.36 -5.72 -4.11
C LEU A 17 -0.79 -6.65 -2.98
N GLY A 18 -1.91 -7.34 -3.18
CA GLY A 18 -2.43 -8.28 -2.19
C GLY A 18 -1.77 -9.65 -2.28
N LEU A 19 -1.82 -10.39 -1.17
CA LEU A 19 -1.43 -11.80 -1.11
C LEU A 19 -0.01 -12.07 -1.64
N ASN A 20 0.96 -11.26 -1.20
CA ASN A 20 2.35 -11.32 -1.68
C ASN A 20 3.36 -11.82 -0.63
N TYR A 21 2.86 -12.37 0.48
CA TYR A 21 3.64 -13.08 1.50
C TYR A 21 2.96 -14.43 1.76
N LYS A 22 3.74 -15.52 1.70
CA LYS A 22 3.20 -16.89 1.85
C LYS A 22 2.48 -17.07 3.19
N ASP A 23 3.09 -16.62 4.27
CA ASP A 23 2.54 -16.73 5.62
C ASP A 23 1.16 -16.02 5.72
N HIS A 24 1.01 -14.86 5.09
CA HIS A 24 -0.27 -14.13 5.07
C HIS A 24 -1.34 -14.82 4.19
N ILE A 25 -0.94 -15.49 3.11
CA ILE A 25 -1.84 -16.31 2.30
C ILE A 25 -2.38 -17.48 3.14
N GLU A 26 -1.50 -18.15 3.88
CA GLU A 26 -1.84 -19.28 4.76
C GLU A 26 -2.76 -18.83 5.90
N GLU A 27 -2.45 -17.72 6.57
CA GLU A 27 -3.28 -17.12 7.63
C GLU A 27 -4.71 -16.87 7.17
N THR A 28 -4.87 -16.34 5.95
CA THR A 28 -6.17 -16.00 5.39
C THR A 28 -6.90 -17.18 4.73
N ASN A 29 -6.31 -18.39 4.76
CA ASN A 29 -6.81 -19.60 4.10
C ASN A 29 -7.15 -19.37 2.62
N ARG A 30 -6.27 -18.66 1.91
CA ARG A 30 -6.43 -18.37 0.48
C ARG A 30 -5.47 -19.20 -0.37
N GLU A 31 -5.81 -19.33 -1.65
CA GLU A 31 -4.91 -19.92 -2.63
C GLU A 31 -3.85 -18.92 -3.08
N VAL A 32 -2.66 -19.43 -3.40
CA VAL A 32 -1.57 -18.60 -3.96
C VAL A 32 -2.02 -18.07 -5.33
N PRO A 33 -2.07 -16.74 -5.53
CA PRO A 33 -2.46 -16.18 -6.83
C PRO A 33 -1.48 -16.60 -7.94
N SER A 34 -2.01 -16.95 -9.11
CA SER A 34 -1.19 -17.24 -10.31
C SER A 34 -0.64 -15.97 -10.97
N GLU A 35 -1.21 -14.81 -10.64
CA GLU A 35 -0.81 -13.49 -11.12
C GLU A 35 -0.94 -12.44 -9.99
N PRO A 36 -0.24 -11.29 -10.08
CA PRO A 36 -0.29 -10.26 -9.05
C PRO A 36 -1.71 -9.71 -8.83
N LEU A 37 -2.20 -9.77 -7.59
CA LEU A 37 -3.50 -9.20 -7.22
C LEU A 37 -3.36 -7.70 -6.96
N LEU A 38 -3.64 -6.89 -7.97
CA LEU A 38 -3.52 -5.43 -7.89
C LEU A 38 -4.84 -4.76 -7.52
N PHE A 39 -4.78 -3.80 -6.60
CA PHE A 39 -5.88 -2.90 -6.27
C PHE A 39 -5.33 -1.51 -5.94
N ASN A 40 -6.21 -0.51 -5.78
CA ASN A 40 -5.79 0.85 -5.53
C ASN A 40 -6.25 1.37 -4.16
N LYS A 41 -5.43 2.24 -3.58
CA LYS A 41 -5.83 3.16 -2.53
C LYS A 41 -5.94 4.56 -3.13
N THR A 42 -6.96 5.31 -2.75
CA THR A 42 -7.14 6.69 -3.21
C THR A 42 -6.18 7.63 -2.47
N LEU A 43 -5.69 8.68 -3.14
CA LEU A 43 -4.66 9.57 -2.57
C LEU A 43 -5.08 10.27 -1.26
N ASN A 44 -6.38 10.42 -1.02
CA ASN A 44 -6.92 11.02 0.20
C ASN A 44 -6.79 10.14 1.46
N CYS A 45 -6.38 8.86 1.33
CA CYS A 45 -6.14 8.01 2.50
C CYS A 45 -4.70 8.12 3.04
N LEU A 46 -3.82 8.84 2.34
CA LEU A 46 -2.40 8.90 2.65
C LEU A 46 -2.13 9.98 3.72
N ILE A 47 -1.55 9.59 4.84
CA ILE A 47 -1.19 10.47 5.98
C ILE A 47 0.29 10.31 6.34
N GLY A 48 0.90 11.34 6.94
CA GLY A 48 2.31 11.38 7.29
C GLY A 48 2.71 10.40 8.39
N HIS A 49 4.02 10.18 8.53
CA HIS A 49 4.55 9.41 9.65
C HIS A 49 4.17 10.06 10.99
N ASN A 50 3.62 9.26 11.91
CA ASN A 50 3.06 9.67 13.20
C ASN A 50 1.79 10.54 13.13
N ASP A 51 1.21 10.75 11.95
CA ASP A 51 -0.10 11.37 11.86
C ASP A 51 -1.18 10.40 12.37
N PRO A 52 -2.21 10.89 13.07
CA PRO A 52 -3.25 10.03 13.62
C PRO A 52 -4.18 9.48 12.53
N ILE A 53 -4.57 8.22 12.66
CA ILE A 53 -5.68 7.65 11.89
C ILE A 53 -6.99 8.01 12.59
N ILE A 54 -7.83 8.82 11.96
CA ILE A 54 -9.11 9.26 12.52
C ILE A 54 -10.22 8.27 12.13
N TYR A 55 -10.71 7.51 13.10
CA TYR A 55 -11.80 6.57 12.87
C TYR A 55 -13.18 7.22 12.96
N PRO A 56 -14.14 6.86 12.08
CA PRO A 56 -15.56 7.18 12.27
C PRO A 56 -16.08 6.64 13.61
N LYS A 57 -16.94 7.42 14.30
CA LYS A 57 -17.50 7.07 15.61
C LYS A 57 -18.10 5.66 15.69
N LEU A 58 -18.72 5.23 14.60
CA LEU A 58 -19.38 3.92 14.50
C LEU A 58 -18.40 2.74 14.69
N LEU A 59 -17.12 2.89 14.31
CA LEU A 59 -16.14 1.81 14.34
C LEU A 59 -15.65 1.49 15.76
N TYR A 60 -15.68 2.45 16.69
CA TYR A 60 -15.22 2.25 18.06
C TYR A 60 -16.35 2.21 19.10
N ASN A 61 -17.55 2.72 18.79
CA ASN A 61 -18.71 2.65 19.70
C ASN A 61 -19.53 1.36 19.58
N SER A 62 -19.20 0.48 18.62
CA SER A 62 -19.91 -0.78 18.41
C SER A 62 -18.93 -1.93 18.23
N ARG A 63 -18.97 -2.91 19.14
CA ARG A 63 -18.20 -4.15 19.01
C ARG A 63 -18.49 -4.91 17.72
N LYS A 64 -19.68 -4.74 17.13
CA LYS A 64 -20.06 -5.37 15.85
C LYS A 64 -19.31 -4.78 14.65
N TYR A 65 -18.91 -3.51 14.73
CA TYR A 65 -18.31 -2.77 13.60
C TYR A 65 -16.81 -2.49 13.79
N ASN A 66 -16.20 -2.93 14.88
CA ASN A 66 -14.78 -2.79 15.11
C ASN A 66 -14.00 -3.83 14.29
N ARG A 67 -13.64 -3.49 13.05
CA ARG A 67 -12.92 -4.35 12.09
C ARG A 67 -11.75 -3.63 11.42
N VAL A 68 -11.19 -2.62 12.09
CA VAL A 68 -9.98 -1.95 11.60
C VAL A 68 -8.80 -2.88 11.86
N ASP A 69 -7.97 -3.08 10.84
CA ASP A 69 -6.80 -3.95 10.91
C ASP A 69 -5.56 -3.25 10.33
N TYR A 70 -4.39 -3.78 10.63
CA TYR A 70 -3.11 -3.24 10.20
C TYR A 70 -2.44 -4.15 9.17
N GLU A 71 -1.78 -3.54 8.18
CA GLU A 71 -0.95 -4.24 7.21
C GLU A 71 0.37 -3.46 7.10
N VAL A 72 1.48 -4.10 7.49
CA VAL A 72 2.82 -3.53 7.30
C VAL A 72 3.31 -3.95 5.93
N GLU A 73 3.49 -2.98 5.04
CA GLU A 73 3.91 -3.21 3.65
C GLU A 73 5.17 -2.40 3.31
N LEU A 74 5.97 -2.92 2.38
CA LEU A 74 7.05 -2.17 1.75
C LEU A 74 6.48 -1.31 0.63
N ALA A 75 6.65 0.01 0.73
CA ALA A 75 6.34 0.91 -0.38
C ALA A 75 7.48 0.93 -1.40
N VAL A 76 7.15 1.11 -2.68
CA VAL A 76 8.14 1.33 -3.75
C VAL A 76 7.81 2.66 -4.42
N ILE A 77 8.76 3.60 -4.38
CA ILE A 77 8.57 4.94 -4.93
C ILE A 77 9.08 4.96 -6.37
N ILE A 78 8.16 5.21 -7.32
CA ILE A 78 8.47 5.32 -8.74
C ILE A 78 8.65 6.79 -9.11
N LYS A 79 9.76 7.13 -9.78
CA LYS A 79 10.04 8.51 -10.23
C LYS A 79 10.19 8.64 -11.75
N LYS A 80 10.67 7.60 -12.42
CA LYS A 80 10.78 7.59 -13.89
C LYS A 80 9.52 6.96 -14.47
N GLU A 81 8.78 7.73 -15.25
CA GLU A 81 7.63 7.20 -16.00
C GLU A 81 8.08 6.15 -17.02
N GLY A 82 7.18 5.20 -17.33
CA GLY A 82 7.43 4.20 -18.36
C GLY A 82 6.20 3.36 -18.63
N LYS A 83 6.19 2.68 -19.78
CA LYS A 83 5.12 1.81 -20.24
C LYS A 83 5.74 0.59 -20.91
N LYS A 84 5.23 -0.61 -20.60
CA LYS A 84 5.81 -1.89 -21.06
C LYS A 84 7.31 -1.98 -20.73
N ILE A 85 7.66 -1.63 -19.49
CA ILE A 85 9.04 -1.69 -18.99
C ILE A 85 9.41 -3.18 -18.90
N PRO A 86 10.52 -3.62 -19.54
CA PRO A 86 10.99 -4.99 -19.39
C PRO A 86 11.53 -5.21 -17.97
N GLN A 87 11.40 -6.42 -17.44
CA GLN A 87 11.67 -6.73 -16.03
C GLN A 87 13.09 -6.36 -15.61
N GLU A 88 14.07 -6.60 -16.48
CA GLU A 88 15.48 -6.31 -16.26
C GLU A 88 15.79 -4.80 -16.10
N LYS A 89 14.89 -3.92 -16.57
CA LYS A 89 15.02 -2.45 -16.44
C LYS A 89 14.15 -1.88 -15.32
N ALA A 90 13.36 -2.69 -14.61
CA ALA A 90 12.39 -2.20 -13.64
C ALA A 90 13.03 -1.35 -12.52
N TYR A 91 14.19 -1.76 -12.02
CA TYR A 91 14.90 -1.06 -10.94
C TYR A 91 15.40 0.34 -11.36
N GLU A 92 15.63 0.59 -12.64
CA GLU A 92 16.00 1.93 -13.14
C GLU A 92 14.88 2.98 -12.97
N HIS A 93 13.65 2.53 -12.67
CA HIS A 93 12.50 3.39 -12.48
C HIS A 93 12.16 3.68 -11.00
N ILE A 94 12.82 2.96 -10.09
CA ILE A 94 12.61 3.06 -8.64
C ILE A 94 13.52 4.15 -8.08
N GLU A 95 12.94 5.12 -7.38
CA GLU A 95 13.67 6.14 -6.63
C GLU A 95 14.11 5.64 -5.26
N GLY A 96 13.28 4.79 -4.63
CA GLY A 96 13.54 4.24 -3.31
C GLY A 96 12.35 3.47 -2.75
N TYR A 97 12.43 3.20 -1.45
CA TYR A 97 11.45 2.47 -0.66
C TYR A 97 11.05 3.26 0.59
#